data_AF-A0A942D2R5-F1
#
_entry.id   AF-A0A942D2R5-F1
#
_cell.length_a   1.000
_cell.length_b   1.000
_cell.length_c   1.000
_cell.angle_alpha   90.00
_cell.angle_beta   90.00
_cell.angle_gamma   90.00
#
_symmetry.space_group_name_H-M   'P 1'
#
loop_
_entity.id
_entity.type
_entity.pdbx_description
1 polymer ?
#
loop_
_entity_poly.entity_id
_entity_poly.type
_entity_poly.pdbx_seq_one_letter_code
_entity_poly.pdbx_strand_id
1 'polypeptide(L)'
;MARRKWKLTVRSGGEVEHVSFDDLDEAVAAMRGKALEIRSEGPARPIRSLRRFEPSDLVNARLQLTGPGRLFRKPTAGVDVRGDGTFVPFAGGVAREELDPTDHDTPFDIVRETLEEKD
;
A
#
# COMPACT_ATOMS: atom_id res chain seq x y z
N MET A 1 -24.47 14.83 0.20
CA MET A 1 -23.03 14.90 -0.13
C MET A 1 -22.62 13.57 -0.75
N ALA A 2 -21.94 13.57 -1.89
CA ALA A 2 -21.43 12.32 -2.47
C ALA A 2 -20.38 11.74 -1.50
N ARG A 3 -20.58 10.50 -1.03
CA ARG A 3 -19.61 9.81 -0.18
C ARG A 3 -18.29 9.71 -0.94
N ARG A 4 -17.24 10.33 -0.40
CA ARG A 4 -15.87 10.22 -0.91
C ARG A 4 -15.41 8.79 -0.64
N LYS A 5 -15.46 7.94 -1.65
CA LYS A 5 -15.08 6.54 -1.50
C LYS A 5 -13.59 6.36 -1.72
N TRP A 6 -12.90 5.91 -0.69
CA TRP A 6 -11.56 5.39 -0.72
C TRP A 6 -11.59 3.93 -1.11
N LYS A 7 -10.71 3.50 -2.01
CA LYS A 7 -10.57 2.10 -2.41
C LYS A 7 -9.22 1.57 -1.99
N LEU A 8 -9.19 0.60 -1.08
CA LEU A 8 -8.03 -0.21 -0.77
C LEU A 8 -7.94 -1.37 -1.77
N THR A 9 -6.77 -1.55 -2.36
CA THR A 9 -6.42 -2.68 -3.22
C THR A 9 -5.24 -3.41 -2.63
N VAL A 10 -5.43 -4.67 -2.23
CA VAL A 10 -4.39 -5.54 -1.68
C VAL A 10 -4.04 -6.58 -2.73
N ARG A 11 -2.75 -6.73 -3.03
CA ARG A 11 -2.21 -7.76 -3.94
C ARG A 11 -1.17 -8.55 -3.17
N SER A 12 -1.45 -9.83 -2.90
CA SER A 12 -0.55 -10.72 -2.15
C SER A 12 -0.64 -12.12 -2.74
N GLY A 13 0.48 -12.81 -2.92
CA GLY A 13 0.47 -14.24 -3.28
C GLY A 13 -0.28 -14.63 -4.58
N GLY A 14 -0.57 -13.69 -5.47
CA GLY A 14 -1.38 -13.91 -6.68
C GLY A 14 -2.88 -13.62 -6.51
N GLU A 15 -3.32 -13.31 -5.30
CA GLU A 15 -4.68 -12.89 -4.97
C GLU A 15 -4.80 -11.36 -4.96
N VAL A 16 -5.98 -10.87 -5.33
CA VAL A 16 -6.30 -9.44 -5.35
C VAL A 16 -7.60 -9.20 -4.61
N GLU A 17 -7.53 -8.40 -3.55
CA GLU A 17 -8.68 -7.99 -2.76
C GLU A 17 -8.95 -6.50 -2.91
N HIS A 18 -10.22 -6.12 -2.88
CA HIS A 18 -10.67 -4.74 -2.93
C HIS A 18 -11.66 -4.46 -1.81
N VAL A 19 -11.41 -3.42 -1.03
CA VAL A 19 -12.33 -2.94 0.01
C VAL A 19 -12.54 -1.43 -0.19
N SER A 20 -13.74 -0.94 0.09
CA SER A 20 -14.06 0.48 -0.03
C SER A 20 -14.47 1.05 1.32
N PHE A 21 -14.02 2.27 1.59
CA PHE A 21 -14.24 3.00 2.83
C PHE A 21 -14.80 4.39 2.49
N ASP A 22 -15.61 4.93 3.39
CA ASP A 22 -16.15 6.29 3.25
C ASP A 22 -15.24 7.34 3.91
N ASP A 23 -14.23 6.89 4.66
CA ASP A 23 -13.32 7.70 5.49
C ASP A 23 -11.85 7.29 5.23
N LEU A 24 -10.95 8.28 5.25
CA LEU A 24 -9.53 8.06 4.99
C LEU A 24 -8.84 7.36 6.17
N ASP A 25 -9.14 7.77 7.40
CA ASP A 25 -8.53 7.16 8.59
C ASP A 25 -8.91 5.68 8.70
N GLU A 26 -10.17 5.34 8.43
CA GLU A 26 -10.62 3.95 8.35
C GLU A 26 -9.86 3.17 7.27
N ALA A 27 -9.65 3.79 6.10
CA ALA A 27 -8.96 3.15 4.98
C ALA A 27 -7.46 2.92 5.28
N VAL A 28 -6.79 3.87 5.93
CA VAL A 28 -5.38 3.76 6.36
C VAL A 28 -5.25 2.74 7.49
N ALA A 29 -6.17 2.73 8.45
CA ALA A 29 -6.20 1.73 9.52
C ALA A 29 -6.37 0.31 8.95
N ALA A 30 -7.27 0.12 7.98
CA ALA A 30 -7.45 -1.16 7.30
C ALA A 30 -6.21 -1.58 6.50
N MET A 31 -5.54 -0.64 5.82
CA MET A 31 -4.26 -0.89 5.16
C MET A 31 -3.21 -1.39 6.16
N ARG A 32 -3.07 -0.70 7.30
CA ARG A 32 -2.13 -1.08 8.35
C ARG A 32 -2.42 -2.48 8.88
N GLY A 33 -3.68 -2.79 9.18
CA GLY A 33 -4.08 -4.11 9.66
C GLY A 33 -3.70 -5.22 8.67
N LYS A 34 -4.03 -5.03 7.38
CA LYS A 34 -3.69 -6.00 6.33
C LYS A 34 -2.20 -6.14 6.08
N ALA A 35 -1.44 -5.05 6.13
CA ALA A 35 0.03 -5.10 5.99
C ALA A 35 0.68 -5.90 7.13
N LEU A 36 0.19 -5.73 8.37
CA LEU A 36 0.67 -6.48 9.52
C LEU A 36 0.27 -7.96 9.47
N GLU A 37 -0.95 -8.27 9.03
CA GLU A 37 -1.42 -9.64 8.77
C GLU A 37 -0.48 -10.36 7.80
N ILE A 38 -0.25 -9.76 6.62
CA ILE A 38 0.65 -10.30 5.60
C ILE A 38 2.08 -10.47 6.13
N ARG A 39 2.59 -9.49 6.89
CA ARG A 39 3.92 -9.59 7.51
C ARG A 39 3.99 -10.78 8.49
N SER A 40 2.92 -11.05 9.23
CA SER A 40 2.87 -12.14 10.21
C SER A 40 2.79 -13.53 9.58
N GLU A 41 2.24 -13.64 8.37
CA GLU A 41 2.21 -14.88 7.59
C GLU A 41 3.60 -15.31 7.08
N GLY A 42 4.55 -14.37 7.03
CA GLY A 42 5.92 -14.59 6.58
C GLY A 42 6.10 -14.39 5.06
N PRO A 43 7.31 -14.67 4.53
CA PRO A 43 7.57 -14.50 3.10
C PRO A 43 6.65 -15.39 2.26
N ALA A 44 6.06 -14.85 1.18
CA ALA A 44 5.31 -15.67 0.24
C ALA A 44 6.17 -16.82 -0.27
N ARG A 45 5.50 -17.93 -0.60
CA ARG A 45 6.14 -19.14 -1.12
C ARG A 45 7.10 -18.75 -2.25
N PRO A 46 8.36 -19.23 -2.21
CA PRO A 46 9.36 -18.85 -3.19
C PRO A 46 8.85 -19.21 -4.60
N ILE A 47 8.65 -18.17 -5.42
CA ILE A 47 8.40 -18.35 -6.84
C ILE A 47 9.70 -18.92 -7.42
N ARG A 48 9.64 -20.05 -8.13
CA ARG A 48 10.80 -20.57 -8.86
C ARG A 48 11.15 -19.60 -10.00
N SER A 49 11.86 -18.52 -9.70
CA SER A 49 12.45 -17.63 -10.70
C SER A 49 13.87 -18.06 -11.01
N LEU A 50 14.25 -18.02 -12.30
CA LEU A 50 15.62 -18.29 -12.76
C LEU A 50 16.63 -17.20 -12.32
N ARG A 51 16.15 -16.08 -11.78
CA ARG A 51 16.95 -15.01 -11.16
C ARG A 51 16.92 -15.15 -9.64
N ARG A 52 18.10 -14.99 -9.01
CA ARG A 52 18.24 -14.77 -7.57
C ARG A 52 17.88 -13.31 -7.29
N PHE A 53 16.92 -13.07 -6.43
CA PHE A 53 16.57 -11.76 -5.87
C PHE A 53 16.71 -11.87 -4.35
N GLU A 54 17.27 -10.86 -3.69
CA GLU A 54 17.27 -10.85 -2.23
C GLU A 54 15.82 -10.66 -1.72
N PRO A 55 15.46 -11.19 -0.54
CA PRO A 55 14.10 -11.01 0.01
C PRO A 55 13.64 -9.55 0.09
N SER A 56 14.56 -8.61 0.33
CA SER A 56 14.31 -7.16 0.34
C SER A 56 13.95 -6.59 -1.04
N ASP A 57 14.45 -7.19 -2.12
CA ASP A 57 14.15 -6.78 -3.50
C ASP A 57 12.75 -7.22 -3.92
N LEU A 58 12.25 -8.30 -3.31
CA LEU A 58 10.96 -8.89 -3.63
C LEU A 58 9.84 -8.21 -2.85
N VAL A 59 8.89 -7.64 -3.60
CA VAL A 59 7.61 -7.21 -3.02
C VAL A 59 6.76 -8.45 -2.78
N ASN A 60 6.58 -8.78 -1.50
CA ASN A 60 5.72 -9.87 -1.03
C ASN A 60 4.24 -9.53 -1.25
N ALA A 61 3.87 -8.30 -0.93
CA ALA A 61 2.53 -7.77 -1.18
C ALA A 61 2.53 -6.27 -1.43
N ARG A 62 1.49 -5.78 -2.13
CA ARG A 62 1.23 -4.37 -2.35
C ARG A 62 -0.13 -3.99 -1.84
N LEU A 63 -0.19 -2.96 -1.01
CA LEU A 63 -1.42 -2.35 -0.54
C LEU A 63 -1.48 -0.93 -1.07
N GLN A 64 -2.57 -0.58 -1.75
CA GLN A 64 -2.74 0.72 -2.40
C GLN A 64 -4.09 1.33 -2.05
N LEU A 65 -4.09 2.58 -1.59
CA LEU A 65 -5.29 3.40 -1.47
C LEU A 65 -5.44 4.29 -2.70
N THR A 66 -6.66 4.39 -3.18
CA THR A 66 -7.05 5.33 -4.24
C THR A 66 -8.28 6.09 -3.79
N GLY A 67 -8.17 7.40 -3.72
CA GLY A 67 -9.23 8.28 -3.26
C GLY A 67 -10.21 8.73 -4.35
N PRO A 68 -11.18 9.58 -3.96
CA PRO A 68 -12.13 10.16 -4.88
C PRO A 68 -11.44 11.12 -5.86
N GLY A 69 -11.94 11.21 -7.10
CA GLY A 69 -11.39 12.15 -8.09
C GLY A 69 -11.58 11.73 -9.55
N ARG A 70 -11.16 12.60 -10.48
CA ARG A 70 -11.15 12.28 -11.92
C ARG A 70 -10.07 11.26 -12.22
N LEU A 71 -10.31 10.36 -13.18
CA LEU A 71 -9.49 9.16 -13.46
C LEU A 71 -7.96 9.39 -13.50
N PHE A 72 -7.51 10.54 -14.00
CA PHE A 72 -6.08 10.88 -14.12
C PHE A 72 -5.50 11.73 -12.97
N ARG A 73 -6.33 12.11 -11.99
CA ARG A 73 -5.95 12.95 -10.84
C ARG A 73 -6.45 12.35 -9.52
N LYS A 74 -6.59 11.02 -9.46
CA LYS A 74 -6.99 10.38 -8.21
C LYS A 74 -5.78 10.35 -7.26
N PRO A 75 -5.91 10.85 -6.02
CA PRO A 75 -4.87 10.64 -5.02
C PRO A 75 -4.65 9.14 -4.85
N THR A 76 -3.40 8.72 -4.95
CA THR A 76 -3.01 7.31 -4.86
C THR A 76 -1.70 7.22 -4.10
N ALA A 77 -1.67 6.37 -3.09
CA ALA A 77 -0.49 6.08 -2.28
C ALA A 77 -0.67 4.72 -1.61
N GLY A 78 0.39 4.17 -1.03
CA GLY A 78 0.31 2.89 -0.35
C GLY A 78 1.62 2.40 0.22
N VAL A 79 1.66 1.11 0.54
CA VAL A 79 2.83 0.43 1.10
C VAL A 79 3.08 -0.86 0.33
N ASP A 80 4.35 -1.08 0.00
CA ASP A 80 4.86 -2.38 -0.40
C ASP A 80 5.39 -3.12 0.85
N VAL A 81 4.95 -4.36 1.04
CA VAL A 81 5.52 -5.28 2.03
C VAL A 81 6.63 -6.06 1.34
N ARG A 82 7.86 -5.91 1.78
CA ARG A 82 9.02 -6.64 1.25
C ARG A 82 9.10 -8.05 1.83
N GLY A 83 9.89 -8.93 1.21
CA GLY A 83 10.05 -10.33 1.65
C GLY A 83 10.70 -10.49 3.02
N ASP A 84 11.42 -9.47 3.50
CA ASP A 84 11.95 -9.37 4.87
C ASP A 84 10.94 -8.77 5.88
N GLY A 85 9.75 -8.39 5.42
CA GLY A 85 8.71 -7.75 6.23
C GLY A 85 8.85 -6.23 6.37
N THR A 86 9.80 -5.61 5.68
CA THR A 86 9.93 -4.14 5.63
C THR A 86 8.74 -3.52 4.90
N PHE A 87 8.24 -2.41 5.42
CA PHE A 87 7.21 -1.60 4.77
C PHE A 87 7.86 -0.44 4.02
N VAL A 88 7.60 -0.36 2.71
CA VAL A 88 8.11 0.71 1.85
C VAL A 88 6.93 1.55 1.36
N PRO A 89 6.73 2.76 1.89
CA PRO A 89 5.64 3.62 1.47
C PRO A 89 5.93 4.22 0.09
N PHE A 90 4.88 4.49 -0.68
CA PHE A 90 4.99 5.10 -2.00
C PHE A 90 3.80 6.02 -2.31
N ALA A 91 4.04 6.99 -3.19
CA ALA A 91 3.03 7.83 -3.81
C ALA A 91 2.86 7.47 -5.30
N GLY A 92 1.64 7.63 -5.81
CA GLY A 92 1.29 7.46 -7.22
C GLY A 92 0.78 6.05 -7.59
N GLY A 93 0.03 5.98 -8.69
CA GLY A 93 -0.52 4.72 -9.21
C GLY A 93 0.31 4.15 -10.36
N VAL A 94 0.51 4.95 -11.42
CA VAL A 94 1.22 4.53 -12.65
C VAL A 94 2.71 4.85 -12.55
N ALA A 95 3.05 6.11 -12.30
CA ALA A 95 4.40 6.52 -11.91
C ALA A 95 4.44 6.52 -10.38
N ARG A 96 5.30 5.70 -9.80
CA ARG A 96 5.42 5.53 -8.36
C ARG A 96 6.72 6.12 -7.87
N GLU A 97 6.63 6.84 -6.77
CA GLU A 97 7.74 7.43 -6.06
C GLU A 97 7.76 6.84 -4.66
N GLU A 98 8.92 6.34 -4.24
CA GLU A 98 9.13 5.88 -2.87
C GLU A 98 9.15 7.08 -1.92
N LEU A 99 8.48 6.94 -0.79
CA LEU A 99 8.40 7.98 0.23
C LEU A 99 9.41 7.66 1.33
N ASP A 100 10.04 8.68 1.90
CA ASP A 100 10.95 8.53 3.04
C ASP A 100 10.17 8.63 4.36
N PRO A 101 9.96 7.51 5.10
CA PRO A 101 9.19 7.53 6.34
C PRO A 101 10.00 8.00 7.56
N THR A 102 11.25 8.42 7.42
CA THR A 102 12.17 8.66 8.55
C THR A 102 11.64 9.68 9.56
N ASP A 103 10.91 10.70 9.09
CA ASP A 103 10.33 11.76 9.92
C ASP A 103 8.92 11.44 10.45
N HIS A 104 8.46 10.18 10.31
CA HIS A 104 7.13 9.74 10.72
C HIS A 104 7.17 8.57 11.71
N ASP A 105 6.17 8.50 12.60
CA ASP A 105 6.05 7.42 13.58
C ASP A 105 5.89 6.04 12.90
N THR A 106 5.17 6.00 11.78
CA THR A 106 4.99 4.81 10.98
C THR A 106 5.00 5.13 9.47
N PRO A 107 5.34 4.14 8.61
CA PRO A 107 5.21 4.28 7.16
C PRO A 107 3.77 4.56 6.68
N PHE A 108 2.76 4.34 7.52
CA PHE A 108 1.36 4.61 7.17
C PHE A 108 0.98 6.08 7.37
N ASP A 109 1.72 6.80 8.21
CA ASP A 109 1.45 8.21 8.49
C ASP A 109 1.82 9.07 7.27
N ILE A 110 2.97 8.83 6.64
CA ILE A 110 3.36 9.51 5.39
C ILE A 110 2.41 9.17 4.23
N VAL A 111 1.83 7.96 4.21
CA VAL A 111 0.80 7.59 3.24
C VAL A 111 -0.48 8.39 3.46
N ARG A 112 -0.93 8.54 4.71
CA ARG A 112 -2.11 9.35 5.03
C ARG A 112 -1.89 10.79 4.59
N GLU A 113 -0.79 11.39 5.03
CA GLU A 113 -0.45 12.79 4.72
C GLU A 113 -0.39 13.03 3.21
N THR A 114 0.28 12.14 2.47
CA THR A 114 0.35 12.20 1.00
C THR A 114 -1.03 12.18 0.34
N LEU A 115 -2.00 11.45 0.91
CA LEU A 115 -3.36 11.35 0.38
C LEU A 115 -4.19 12.59 0.75
N GLU A 116 -4.00 13.14 1.94
CA GLU A 116 -4.65 14.38 2.41
C GLU A 116 -4.22 15.59 1.59
N GLU A 117 -2.93 15.72 1.27
CA GLU A 117 -2.41 16.81 0.44
C GLU A 117 -2.93 16.80 -1.01
N LYS A 118 -3.44 15.65 -1.46
CA LYS A 118 -3.88 15.42 -2.85
C LYS A 118 -5.41 15.31 -2.99
N ASP A 119 -6.17 15.42 -1.90
CA ASP A 119 -7.66 15.46 -1.88
C ASP A 119 -8.20 16.88 -2.19
#